data_AF-K2NUW3-F1
#
_entry.id   AF-K2NUW3-F1
#
_cell.length_a   1.000
_cell.length_b   1.000
_cell.length_c   1.000
_cell.angle_alpha   90.00
_cell.angle_beta   90.00
_cell.angle_gamma   90.00
#
_symmetry.space_group_name_H-M   'P 1'
#
loop_
_entity.id
_entity.type
_entity.pdbx_description
1 polymer ?
#
loop_
_entity_poly.entity_id
_entity_poly.type
_entity_poly.pdbx_seq_one_letter_code
_entity_poly.pdbx_strand_id
1 'polypeptide(L)'
;MKNIITIAGAGSGYTPGILLTALKYEKEFPIGEIRLYDIDEVRNADMGVIIQFLLEKNNLDTKLVVTQDPKVAFEGVNFVFSQIRAGGMEMRETDEKIPLKHGLVGQETCGLGGFAYGMRSMKSFLAMVQHIQDYAPDA
;
A
#
# COMPACT_ATOMS: atom_id res chain seq x y z
N MET A 1 -23.65 -4.36 3.72
CA MET A 1 -23.04 -3.09 3.29
C MET A 1 -21.78 -3.42 2.53
N LYS A 2 -21.45 -2.70 1.46
CA LYS A 2 -20.17 -2.89 0.75
C LYS A 2 -19.09 -2.05 1.43
N ASN A 3 -17.90 -2.60 1.58
CA ASN A 3 -16.76 -1.95 2.23
C ASN A 3 -16.08 -0.95 1.29
N ILE A 4 -15.60 0.15 1.88
CA ILE A 4 -14.62 1.05 1.28
C ILE A 4 -13.26 0.59 1.79
N ILE A 5 -12.33 0.26 0.89
CA ILE A 5 -10.98 -0.16 1.27
C ILE A 5 -9.92 0.76 0.68
N THR A 6 -8.82 0.93 1.41
CA THR A 6 -7.65 1.66 0.93
C THR A 6 -6.44 0.74 0.88
N ILE A 7 -5.75 0.74 -0.25
CA ILE A 7 -4.42 0.14 -0.39
C ILE A 7 -3.39 1.27 -0.24
N ALA A 8 -2.68 1.29 0.89
CA ALA A 8 -1.59 2.24 1.14
C ALA A 8 -0.25 1.66 0.68
N GLY A 9 0.45 2.38 -0.20
CA GLY A 9 1.55 1.82 -0.98
C GLY A 9 1.04 1.08 -2.23
N ALA A 10 0.00 1.62 -2.87
CA ALA A 10 -0.66 0.99 -4.01
C ALA A 10 0.23 0.82 -5.25
N GLY A 11 1.30 1.61 -5.41
CA GLY A 11 2.29 1.45 -6.49
C GLY A 11 3.14 0.18 -6.38
N SER A 12 2.90 -0.66 -5.37
CA SER A 12 3.47 -1.99 -5.22
C SER A 12 3.01 -2.96 -6.31
N GLY A 13 3.94 -3.75 -6.87
CA GLY A 13 3.60 -4.82 -7.81
C GLY A 13 2.74 -5.95 -7.21
N TYR A 14 2.55 -5.98 -5.88
CA TYR A 14 1.68 -6.94 -5.20
C TYR A 14 0.20 -6.51 -5.18
N THR A 15 -0.11 -5.23 -5.44
CA THR A 15 -1.48 -4.70 -5.41
C THR A 15 -2.48 -5.50 -6.24
N PRO A 16 -2.19 -5.91 -7.48
CA PRO A 16 -3.13 -6.70 -8.28
C PRO A 16 -3.47 -8.04 -7.62
N GLY A 17 -2.48 -8.73 -7.05
CA GLY A 17 -2.69 -10.02 -6.39
C GLY A 17 -3.56 -9.93 -5.14
N ILE A 18 -3.33 -8.88 -4.32
CA ILE A 18 -4.15 -8.60 -3.13
C ILE A 18 -5.60 -8.34 -3.55
N LEU A 19 -5.83 -7.44 -4.50
CA LEU A 19 -7.18 -7.05 -4.93
C LEU A 19 -7.92 -8.19 -5.63
N LEU A 20 -7.26 -8.94 -6.53
CA LEU A 20 -7.88 -10.10 -7.17
C LEU A 20 -8.30 -11.17 -6.16
N THR A 21 -7.49 -11.36 -5.11
CA THR A 21 -7.85 -12.27 -4.02
C THR A 21 -9.06 -11.75 -3.26
N ALA A 22 -9.05 -10.48 -2.84
CA ALA A 22 -10.16 -9.90 -2.08
C ALA A 22 -11.48 -9.91 -2.87
N LEU A 23 -11.43 -9.54 -4.16
CA LEU A 23 -12.59 -9.53 -5.05
C LEU A 23 -13.14 -10.93 -5.34
N LYS A 24 -12.30 -11.98 -5.29
CA LYS A 24 -12.75 -13.38 -5.39
C LYS A 24 -13.63 -13.80 -4.21
N TYR A 25 -13.45 -13.19 -3.05
CA TYR A 25 -14.20 -13.48 -1.81
C TYR A 25 -15.32 -12.46 -1.56
N GLU A 26 -15.91 -11.86 -2.60
CA GLU A 26 -16.95 -10.81 -2.50
C GLU A 26 -18.13 -11.19 -1.58
N LYS A 27 -18.52 -12.46 -1.52
CA LYS A 27 -19.61 -12.92 -0.65
C LYS A 27 -19.31 -12.77 0.84
N GLU A 28 -18.05 -12.93 1.22
CA GLU A 28 -17.59 -12.83 2.61
C GLU A 28 -17.06 -11.42 2.92
N PHE A 29 -16.47 -10.78 1.93
CA PHE A 29 -15.89 -9.45 2.04
C PHE A 29 -16.33 -8.58 0.84
N PRO A 30 -17.57 -8.07 0.86
CA PRO A 30 -18.10 -7.29 -0.26
C PRO A 30 -17.40 -5.94 -0.34
N ILE A 31 -16.74 -5.65 -1.47
CA ILE A 31 -16.04 -4.39 -1.71
C ILE A 31 -16.87 -3.53 -2.67
N GLY A 32 -17.09 -2.27 -2.31
CA GLY A 32 -17.83 -1.30 -3.13
C GLY A 32 -16.93 -0.20 -3.69
N GLU A 33 -15.85 0.11 -2.99
CA GLU A 33 -14.88 1.11 -3.41
C GLU A 33 -13.46 0.67 -3.02
N ILE A 34 -12.55 0.81 -3.98
CA ILE A 34 -11.11 0.61 -3.81
C ILE A 34 -10.42 1.96 -3.99
N ARG A 35 -9.61 2.35 -3.02
CA ARG A 35 -8.77 3.54 -3.08
C ARG A 35 -7.31 3.15 -3.14
N LEU A 36 -6.61 3.61 -4.16
CA LEU A 36 -5.19 3.43 -4.36
C LEU A 36 -4.46 4.69 -3.87
N TYR A 37 -3.71 4.53 -2.78
CA TYR A 37 -2.92 5.60 -2.18
C TYR A 37 -1.42 5.29 -2.30
N ASP A 38 -0.69 6.18 -2.95
CA ASP A 38 0.77 6.15 -3.00
C ASP A 38 1.34 7.56 -3.16
N ILE A 39 2.53 7.78 -2.58
CA ILE A 39 3.25 9.05 -2.70
C ILE A 39 3.99 9.18 -4.03
N ASP A 40 4.18 8.07 -4.75
CA ASP A 40 4.72 8.05 -6.11
C ASP A 40 3.57 8.12 -7.12
N GLU A 41 3.39 9.28 -7.73
CA GLU A 41 2.26 9.58 -8.61
C GLU A 41 2.24 8.66 -9.83
N VAL A 42 3.40 8.45 -10.45
CA VAL A 42 3.54 7.65 -11.67
C VAL A 42 3.21 6.21 -11.37
N ARG A 43 3.80 5.64 -10.31
CA ARG A 43 3.52 4.25 -9.93
C ARG A 43 2.07 4.04 -9.51
N ASN A 44 1.45 5.03 -8.86
CA ASN A 44 0.04 4.94 -8.47
C ASN A 44 -0.88 4.99 -9.70
N ALA A 45 -0.58 5.88 -10.66
CA ALA A 45 -1.32 6.01 -11.90
C ALA A 45 -1.23 4.73 -12.75
N ASP A 46 -0.02 4.18 -12.91
CA ASP A 46 0.20 2.90 -13.60
C ASP A 46 -0.59 1.77 -12.95
N MET A 47 -0.61 1.72 -11.62
CA MET A 47 -1.43 0.74 -10.91
C MET A 47 -2.93 0.98 -11.13
N GLY A 48 -3.36 2.24 -11.16
CA GLY A 48 -4.73 2.63 -11.49
C GLY A 48 -5.18 2.04 -12.82
N VAL A 49 -4.35 2.14 -13.87
CA VAL A 49 -4.62 1.55 -15.19
C VAL A 49 -4.77 0.02 -15.09
N ILE A 50 -3.87 -0.66 -14.38
CA ILE A 50 -3.89 -2.11 -14.22
C ILE A 50 -5.17 -2.55 -13.48
N ILE A 51 -5.51 -1.91 -12.36
CA ILE A 51 -6.67 -2.28 -11.57
C ILE A 51 -7.97 -1.98 -12.30
N GLN A 52 -8.07 -0.84 -12.98
CA GLN A 52 -9.24 -0.50 -13.80
C GLN A 52 -9.49 -1.59 -14.86
N PHE A 53 -8.45 -1.99 -15.59
CA PHE A 53 -8.54 -3.08 -16.56
C PHE A 53 -9.00 -4.40 -15.92
N LEU A 54 -8.49 -4.74 -14.73
CA LEU A 54 -8.89 -5.97 -14.03
C LEU A 54 -10.35 -5.93 -13.57
N LEU A 55 -10.86 -4.79 -13.11
CA LEU A 55 -12.27 -4.64 -12.72
C LEU A 55 -13.19 -4.83 -13.93
N GLU A 56 -12.89 -4.17 -15.05
CA GLU A 56 -13.65 -4.30 -16.30
C GLU A 56 -13.62 -5.72 -16.84
N LYS A 57 -12.43 -6.34 -16.91
CA LYS A 57 -12.26 -7.71 -17.42
C LYS A 57 -13.07 -8.75 -16.63
N ASN A 58 -13.26 -8.53 -15.33
CA ASN A 58 -14.01 -9.44 -14.46
C ASN A 58 -15.48 -9.01 -14.26
N ASN A 59 -15.95 -7.96 -14.96
CA ASN A 59 -17.29 -7.39 -14.83
C ASN A 59 -17.65 -7.03 -13.37
N LEU A 60 -16.70 -6.45 -12.64
CA LEU A 60 -16.88 -6.08 -11.23
C LEU A 60 -17.31 -4.62 -11.10
N ASP A 61 -18.49 -4.39 -10.52
CA ASP A 61 -19.04 -3.07 -10.21
C ASP A 61 -18.46 -2.54 -8.88
N THR A 62 -17.16 -2.27 -8.90
CA THR A 62 -16.41 -1.67 -7.78
C THR A 62 -15.85 -0.33 -8.23
N LYS A 63 -16.12 0.72 -7.45
CA LYS A 63 -15.58 2.05 -7.73
C LYS A 63 -14.07 2.07 -7.47
N LEU A 64 -13.30 2.64 -8.39
CA LEU A 64 -11.87 2.84 -8.23
C LEU A 64 -11.55 4.33 -8.04
N VAL A 65 -10.72 4.64 -7.05
CA VAL A 65 -10.17 5.98 -6.80
C VAL A 65 -8.66 5.87 -6.74
N VAL A 66 -7.95 6.72 -7.45
CA VAL A 66 -6.49 6.82 -7.41
C VAL A 66 -6.14 8.21 -6.91
N THR A 67 -5.38 8.31 -5.82
CA THR A 67 -5.11 9.60 -5.18
C THR A 67 -3.79 9.61 -4.42
N GLN A 68 -3.23 10.80 -4.26
CA GLN A 68 -2.13 11.08 -3.33
C GLN A 68 -2.59 11.94 -2.14
N ASP A 69 -3.85 12.40 -2.16
CA ASP A 69 -4.44 13.17 -1.08
C ASP A 69 -4.86 12.21 0.06
N PRO A 70 -4.26 12.33 1.26
CA PRO A 70 -4.62 11.50 2.40
C PRO A 70 -6.10 11.61 2.78
N LYS A 71 -6.71 12.80 2.67
CA LYS A 71 -8.13 12.94 3.00
C LYS A 71 -8.97 12.08 2.08
N VAL A 72 -8.77 12.18 0.76
CA VAL A 72 -9.49 11.36 -0.22
C VAL A 72 -9.22 9.87 0.00
N ALA A 73 -7.98 9.50 0.34
CA ALA A 73 -7.61 8.11 0.57
C ALA A 73 -8.29 7.51 1.81
N PHE A 74 -8.34 8.24 2.93
CA PHE A 74 -8.71 7.65 4.22
C PHE A 74 -10.13 8.02 4.69
N GLU A 75 -10.79 9.05 4.13
CA GLU A 75 -12.11 9.51 4.60
C GLU A 75 -13.20 8.43 4.55
N GLY A 76 -13.64 7.99 5.73
CA GLY A 76 -14.68 6.97 5.89
C GLY A 76 -14.32 5.57 5.38
N VAL A 77 -13.03 5.26 5.22
CA VAL A 77 -12.60 3.89 4.86
C VAL A 77 -12.97 2.90 5.96
N ASN A 78 -13.26 1.65 5.63
CA ASN A 78 -13.53 0.59 6.60
C ASN A 78 -12.31 -0.27 6.91
N PHE A 79 -11.39 -0.40 5.95
CA PHE A 79 -10.16 -1.19 6.11
C PHE A 79 -9.01 -0.56 5.33
N VAL A 80 -7.83 -0.52 5.95
CA VAL A 80 -6.58 -0.10 5.29
C VAL A 80 -5.62 -1.28 5.18
N PHE A 81 -5.30 -1.67 3.95
CA PHE A 81 -4.24 -2.62 3.65
C PHE A 81 -2.95 -1.86 3.35
N SER A 82 -1.98 -1.94 4.25
CA SER A 82 -0.69 -1.26 4.09
C SER A 82 0.40 -2.20 3.59
N GLN A 83 1.10 -1.77 2.56
CA GLN A 83 2.26 -2.44 1.97
C GLN A 83 3.35 -1.41 1.60
N ILE A 84 3.41 -0.31 2.36
CA ILE A 84 4.37 0.78 2.15
C ILE A 84 5.80 0.26 2.33
N ARG A 85 6.68 0.61 1.39
CA ARG A 85 8.13 0.47 1.52
C ARG A 85 8.81 1.84 1.54
N ALA A 86 9.08 2.36 2.72
CA ALA A 86 9.73 3.66 2.88
C ALA A 86 11.16 3.64 2.28
N GLY A 87 11.37 4.45 1.24
CA GLY A 87 12.64 4.54 0.50
C GLY A 87 12.75 3.59 -0.70
N GLY A 88 11.70 2.84 -1.03
CA GLY A 88 11.67 2.01 -2.22
C GLY A 88 12.77 0.94 -2.28
N MET A 89 13.12 0.51 -3.49
CA MET A 89 14.16 -0.49 -3.71
C MET A 89 15.57 0.10 -3.60
N GLU A 90 15.75 1.39 -3.90
CA GLU A 90 17.04 2.07 -3.79
C GLU A 90 17.57 2.08 -2.35
N MET A 91 16.69 2.34 -1.38
CA MET A 91 17.10 2.26 0.02
C MET A 91 17.31 0.82 0.49
N ARG A 92 16.52 -0.15 -0.01
CA ARG A 92 16.78 -1.57 0.27
C ARG A 92 18.15 -2.00 -0.23
N GLU A 93 18.53 -1.57 -1.43
CA GLU A 93 19.87 -1.82 -1.98
C GLU A 93 20.95 -1.28 -1.04
N THR A 94 20.74 -0.10 -0.47
CA THR A 94 21.65 0.50 0.51
C THR A 94 21.70 -0.29 1.82
N ASP A 95 20.54 -0.73 2.31
CA ASP A 95 20.40 -1.54 3.52
C ASP A 95 21.13 -2.88 3.40
N GLU A 96 21.17 -3.45 2.20
CA GLU A 96 21.87 -4.71 1.93
C GLU A 96 23.37 -4.47 1.68
N LYS A 97 23.74 -3.47 0.87
CA LYS A 97 25.14 -3.26 0.44
C LYS A 97 26.03 -2.65 1.51
N ILE A 98 25.54 -1.77 2.38
CA ILE A 98 26.38 -1.15 3.43
C ILE A 98 26.88 -2.21 4.42
N PRO A 99 26.02 -3.04 5.06
CA PRO A 99 26.49 -4.07 5.98
C PRO A 99 27.46 -5.05 5.32
N LEU A 100 27.20 -5.44 4.07
CA LEU A 100 28.07 -6.33 3.29
C LEU A 100 29.49 -5.77 3.12
N LYS A 101 29.65 -4.45 2.92
CA LYS A 101 30.97 -3.79 2.84
C LYS A 101 31.77 -3.90 4.15
N HIS A 102 31.11 -4.17 5.27
CA HIS A 102 31.72 -4.34 6.58
C HIS A 102 31.80 -5.82 7.03
N GLY A 103 31.58 -6.77 6.11
CA GLY A 103 31.60 -8.20 6.43
C GLY A 103 30.40 -8.66 7.28
N LEU A 104 29.34 -7.87 7.32
CA LEU A 104 28.09 -8.18 8.02
C LEU A 104 27.00 -8.60 7.02
N VAL A 105 25.97 -9.30 7.51
CA VAL A 105 24.82 -9.66 6.69
C VAL A 105 24.02 -8.40 6.32
N GLY A 106 23.83 -8.19 5.02
CA GLY A 106 22.85 -7.25 4.48
C GLY A 106 21.56 -7.97 4.16
N GLN A 107 20.48 -7.66 4.88
CA GLN A 107 19.18 -8.29 4.68
C GLN A 107 18.07 -7.29 5.01
N GLU A 108 16.92 -7.45 4.35
CA GLU A 108 15.79 -6.53 4.36
C GLU A 108 15.19 -6.21 5.74
N THR A 109 15.10 -7.20 6.64
CA THR A 109 14.34 -7.11 7.91
C THR A 109 15.16 -7.52 9.14
N CYS A 110 16.38 -8.00 8.95
CA CYS A 110 17.30 -8.49 9.98
C CYS A 110 18.64 -7.76 9.90
N GLY A 111 19.34 -7.70 11.02
CA GLY A 111 20.65 -7.03 11.10
C GLY A 111 20.56 -5.52 10.88
N LEU A 112 21.69 -4.93 10.46
CA LEU A 112 21.79 -3.47 10.28
C LEU A 112 20.90 -2.94 9.15
N GLY A 113 20.70 -3.74 8.09
CA GLY A 113 19.80 -3.39 6.99
C GLY A 113 18.34 -3.32 7.45
N GLY A 114 17.87 -4.36 8.13
CA GLY A 114 16.54 -4.38 8.74
C GLY A 114 16.31 -3.27 9.76
N PHE A 115 17.31 -2.98 10.59
CA PHE A 115 17.23 -1.86 11.53
C PHE A 115 17.06 -0.53 10.81
N ALA A 116 17.87 -0.25 9.78
CA ALA A 116 17.76 0.97 8.98
C ALA A 116 16.40 1.08 8.27
N TYR A 117 15.90 -0.02 7.71
CA TYR A 117 14.56 -0.06 7.11
C TYR A 117 13.46 0.22 8.14
N GLY A 118 13.55 -0.36 9.33
CA GLY A 118 12.61 -0.11 10.44
C GLY A 118 12.57 1.37 10.83
N MET A 119 13.74 2.01 10.96
CA MET A 119 13.84 3.44 11.29
C MET A 119 13.13 4.34 10.27
N ARG A 120 13.26 4.05 8.97
CA ARG A 120 12.55 4.81 7.92
C ARG A 120 11.05 4.54 7.95
N SER A 121 10.67 3.28 8.12
CA SER A 121 9.27 2.83 8.12
C SER A 121 8.47 3.47 9.24
N MET A 122 9.01 3.54 10.47
CA MET A 122 8.31 4.13 11.61
C MET A 122 7.73 5.52 11.32
N LYS A 123 8.50 6.39 10.64
CA LYS A 123 8.03 7.75 10.28
C LYS A 123 6.83 7.69 9.34
N SER A 124 6.88 6.86 8.31
CA SER A 124 5.79 6.70 7.34
C SER A 124 4.54 6.08 7.96
N PHE A 125 4.70 5.08 8.84
CA PHE A 125 3.59 4.44 9.54
C PHE A 125 2.89 5.39 10.51
N LEU A 126 3.63 6.19 11.28
CA LEU A 126 3.03 7.19 12.17
C LEU A 126 2.19 8.22 11.41
N ALA A 127 2.67 8.69 10.25
CA ALA A 127 1.92 9.60 9.40
C ALA A 127 0.63 8.95 8.86
N MET A 128 0.72 7.72 8.35
CA MET A 128 -0.44 6.97 7.85
C MET A 128 -1.47 6.72 8.97
N VAL A 129 -1.04 6.30 10.16
CA VAL A 129 -1.93 6.08 11.31
C VAL A 129 -2.62 7.37 11.72
N GLN A 130 -1.92 8.51 11.71
CA GLN A 130 -2.55 9.81 11.98
C GLN A 130 -3.64 10.12 10.97
N HIS A 131 -3.41 9.91 9.66
CA HIS A 131 -4.44 10.10 8.65
C HIS A 131 -5.67 9.19 8.85
N ILE A 132 -5.45 7.94 9.28
CA ILE A 132 -6.54 7.03 9.61
C ILE A 132 -7.34 7.57 10.81
N GLN A 133 -6.67 7.98 11.87
CA GLN A 133 -7.31 8.55 13.05
C GLN A 133 -8.10 9.83 12.74
N ASP A 134 -7.59 10.68 11.85
CA ASP A 134 -8.23 11.94 11.48
C ASP A 134 -9.46 11.75 10.57
N TYR A 135 -9.42 10.79 9.66
CA TYR A 135 -10.40 10.66 8.57
C TYR A 135 -11.29 9.42 8.64
N ALA A 136 -10.89 8.39 9.39
CA ALA A 136 -11.65 7.17 9.61
C ALA A 136 -11.27 6.50 10.95
N PRO A 137 -11.67 7.10 12.09
CA PRO A 137 -11.31 6.59 13.42
C PRO A 137 -11.89 5.21 13.75
N ASP A 138 -12.92 4.77 13.02
CA ASP A 138 -13.56 3.45 13.18
C ASP A 138 -12.99 2.37 12.22
N ALA A 139 -11.97 2.71 11.42
CA ALA A 139 -11.31 1.79 10.49
C ALA A 139 -10.33 0.82 11.17
#